data_AF-X1UCC7-F1
#
_entry.id   AF-X1UCC7-F1
#
_cell.length_a   1.000
_cell.length_b   1.000
_cell.length_c   1.000
_cell.angle_alpha   90.00
_cell.angle_beta   90.00
_cell.angle_gamma   90.00
#
_symmetry.space_group_name_H-M   'P 1'
#
loop_
_entity.id
_entity.type
_entity.pdbx_description
1 polymer ?
#
loop_
_entity_poly.entity_id
_entity_poly.type
_entity_poly.pdbx_seq_one_letter_code
_entity_poly.pdbx_strand_id
1 'polypeptide(L)'
;QKRRGCYECNLKNLNRLLNYEDSLKLSEARTVKFGVGASKYTEEIAIAEKYIENQKLPRSEVEKVQSIMNFLENLKISREFIKRAREALIKSDTKNAVKFLKKGNGFLISLLQVASGQLKKIKDYEIIETLICSEISKMEFLRAFLLVSLGRISSSIASLERAALFSTIIHNYKTCLTLNYLKALILLFHNLLKSAILQYNFTEELADIYEDDKLKLKCLIGKAIALYIQGDKESKRTAMDIMEEISNMDLEKNYLDAIIVF
;
A
#
# COMPACT_ATOMS: atom_id res chain seq x y z
N GLN A 1 27.11 14.62 39.13
CA GLN A 1 26.07 15.51 38.55
C GLN A 1 26.80 16.70 37.95
N LYS A 2 26.68 17.16 36.70
CA LYS A 2 25.82 16.90 35.54
C LYS A 2 26.68 17.20 34.30
N ARG A 3 26.61 16.33 33.28
CA ARG A 3 27.17 16.57 31.95
C ARG A 3 26.35 17.65 31.25
N ARG A 4 26.96 18.78 30.90
CA ARG A 4 26.51 19.67 29.82
C ARG A 4 27.56 19.55 28.72
N GLY A 5 27.26 18.74 27.71
CA GLY A 5 28.13 18.51 26.56
C GLY A 5 27.29 18.45 25.29
N CYS A 6 27.53 19.42 24.41
CA CYS A 6 27.25 19.44 22.96
C CYS A 6 25.87 19.00 22.47
N TYR A 7 24.89 19.92 22.52
CA TYR A 7 23.75 19.90 21.59
C TYR A 7 24.08 20.60 20.25
N GLU A 8 25.06 21.50 20.21
CA GLU A 8 25.39 22.29 19.01
C GLU A 8 26.29 21.56 17.99
N CYS A 9 27.00 20.51 18.40
CA CYS A 9 27.84 19.72 17.49
C CYS A 9 27.02 18.76 16.60
N ASN A 10 25.79 18.40 17.02
CA ASN A 10 24.91 17.52 16.24
C ASN A 10 24.10 18.26 15.15
N LEU A 11 23.85 19.57 15.30
CA LEU A 11 23.14 20.37 14.30
C LEU A 11 24.00 20.70 13.07
N LYS A 12 25.31 20.89 13.26
CA LYS A 12 26.24 21.13 12.13
C LYS A 12 26.48 19.88 11.26
N ASN A 13 26.40 18.68 11.85
CA ASN A 13 26.50 17.43 11.09
C ASN A 13 25.18 17.04 10.41
N LEU A 14 24.03 17.45 10.97
CA LEU A 14 22.73 17.25 10.32
C LEU A 14 22.56 18.13 9.07
N ASN A 15 23.00 19.39 9.12
CA ASN A 15 22.94 20.29 7.97
C ASN A 15 23.94 19.93 6.85
N ARG A 16 25.02 19.20 7.15
CA ARG A 16 25.92 18.65 6.11
C ARG A 16 25.34 17.43 5.39
N LEU A 17 24.37 16.74 5.99
CA LEU A 17 23.64 15.61 5.40
C LEU A 17 22.38 16.05 4.62
N LEU A 18 22.03 17.34 4.68
CA LEU A 18 20.85 17.94 4.05
C LEU A 18 21.20 18.93 2.94
N ASN A 19 22.36 18.78 2.29
CA ASN A 19 22.67 19.50 1.06
C ASN A 19 21.76 19.00 -0.08
N TYR A 20 20.59 19.61 -0.15
CA TYR A 20 19.49 19.42 -1.09
C TYR A 20 19.78 20.00 -2.49
N GLU A 21 21.02 20.45 -2.75
CA GLU A 21 21.38 21.14 -3.99
C GLU A 21 22.03 20.21 -5.03
N ASP A 22 22.55 19.04 -4.62
CA ASP A 22 23.07 18.02 -5.55
C ASP A 22 21.95 17.11 -6.11
N SER A 23 20.76 17.10 -5.50
CA SER A 23 19.58 16.38 -6.00
C SER A 23 18.85 17.11 -7.14
N LEU A 24 19.09 18.42 -7.32
CA LEU A 24 18.42 19.21 -8.36
C LEU A 24 19.01 18.99 -9.77
N LYS A 25 20.26 18.51 -9.89
CA LYS A 25 20.92 18.28 -11.19
C LYS A 25 20.69 16.90 -11.81
N LEU A 26 19.90 16.03 -11.16
CA LEU A 26 19.43 14.75 -11.73
C LEU A 26 18.00 14.81 -12.29
N SER A 27 17.33 15.97 -12.19
CA SER A 27 15.90 16.12 -12.50
C SER A 27 15.54 16.13 -13.99
N GLU A 28 16.50 16.07 -14.91
CA GLU A 28 16.24 15.95 -16.36
C GLU A 28 16.48 14.53 -16.92
N ALA A 29 16.86 13.56 -16.08
CA ALA A 29 17.13 12.20 -16.51
C ALA A 29 16.07 11.22 -15.98
N ARG A 30 15.05 10.98 -16.81
CA ARG A 30 14.04 9.89 -16.69
C ARG A 30 13.13 10.00 -15.47
N THR A 31 11.93 10.54 -15.67
CA THR A 31 10.76 10.16 -14.88
C THR A 31 10.63 8.63 -14.95
N VAL A 32 11.03 7.93 -13.89
CA VAL A 32 10.90 6.48 -13.81
C VAL A 32 9.41 6.17 -13.66
N LYS A 33 8.73 5.92 -14.78
CA LYS A 33 7.35 5.42 -14.80
C LYS A 33 7.37 3.95 -14.40
N PHE A 34 7.12 3.67 -13.13
CA PHE A 34 7.02 2.31 -12.63
C PHE A 34 5.68 1.70 -13.08
N GLY A 35 5.72 0.77 -14.03
CA GLY A 35 4.56 -0.03 -14.43
C GLY A 35 4.13 -1.02 -13.33
N VAL A 36 2.89 -1.48 -13.40
CA VAL A 36 2.30 -2.44 -12.44
C VAL A 36 3.17 -3.69 -12.38
N GLY A 37 3.76 -3.98 -11.22
CA GLY A 37 4.55 -5.19 -11.04
C GLY A 37 5.73 -5.30 -11.99
N ALA A 38 6.37 -4.16 -12.33
CA ALA A 38 7.57 -4.09 -13.17
C ALA A 38 8.81 -4.69 -12.47
N SER A 39 8.68 -5.91 -11.94
CA SER A 39 9.84 -6.71 -11.58
C SER A 39 10.51 -7.18 -12.87
N LYS A 40 11.84 -7.09 -12.92
CA LYS A 40 12.63 -7.56 -14.05
C LYS A 40 12.64 -9.09 -14.17
N TYR A 41 12.10 -9.81 -13.17
CA TYR A 41 12.15 -11.27 -13.04
C TYR A 41 10.74 -11.88 -13.07
N THR A 42 9.89 -11.41 -13.99
CA THR A 42 8.51 -11.89 -14.12
C THR A 42 8.42 -13.41 -14.33
N GLU A 43 9.38 -13.99 -15.06
CA GLU A 43 9.44 -15.43 -15.29
C GLU A 43 9.70 -16.19 -13.98
N GLU A 44 10.74 -15.82 -13.23
CA GLU A 44 11.09 -16.48 -11.97
C GLU A 44 10.02 -16.30 -10.91
N ILE A 45 9.37 -15.13 -10.86
CA ILE A 45 8.21 -14.90 -9.99
C ILE A 45 7.06 -15.85 -10.36
N ALA A 46 6.76 -16.01 -11.65
CA ALA A 46 5.71 -16.93 -12.09
C ALA A 46 6.04 -18.40 -11.75
N ILE A 47 7.30 -18.81 -11.92
CA ILE A 47 7.78 -20.14 -11.52
C ILE A 47 7.64 -20.33 -10.01
N ALA A 48 8.06 -19.33 -9.22
CA ALA A 48 7.94 -19.36 -7.77
C ALA A 48 6.48 -19.47 -7.31
N GLU A 49 5.56 -18.73 -7.93
CA GLU A 49 4.12 -18.83 -7.65
C GLU A 49 3.57 -20.23 -7.93
N LYS A 50 3.89 -20.82 -9.10
CA LYS A 50 3.53 -22.21 -9.42
C LYS A 50 4.07 -23.19 -8.37
N TYR A 51 5.32 -22.97 -7.94
CA TYR A 51 5.95 -23.81 -6.91
C TYR A 51 5.21 -23.72 -5.58
N ILE A 52 4.87 -22.51 -5.12
CA ILE A 52 4.14 -22.26 -3.86
C ILE A 52 2.74 -22.90 -3.92
N GLU A 53 2.11 -22.93 -5.10
CA GLU A 53 0.82 -23.60 -5.33
C GLU A 53 0.92 -25.14 -5.42
N ASN A 54 2.11 -25.71 -5.25
CA ASN A 54 2.39 -27.15 -5.41
C ASN A 54 2.09 -27.69 -6.82
N GLN A 55 2.19 -26.83 -7.83
CA GLN A 55 2.15 -27.29 -9.22
C GLN A 55 3.45 -28.04 -9.56
N LYS A 56 3.36 -29.04 -10.45
CA LYS A 56 4.54 -29.77 -10.93
C LYS A 56 5.36 -28.85 -11.84
N LEU A 57 6.65 -28.71 -11.54
CA LEU A 57 7.58 -27.93 -12.35
C LEU A 57 8.61 -28.84 -13.04
N PRO A 58 8.97 -28.56 -14.30
CA PRO A 58 10.09 -29.22 -14.96
C PRO A 58 11.40 -28.84 -14.26
N ARG A 59 12.40 -29.73 -14.34
CA ARG A 59 13.71 -29.55 -13.70
C ARG A 59 14.38 -28.23 -14.09
N SER A 60 14.26 -27.83 -15.37
CA SER A 60 14.78 -26.57 -15.89
C SER A 60 14.17 -25.32 -15.23
N GLU A 61 12.90 -25.36 -14.81
CA GLU A 61 12.26 -24.26 -14.07
C GLU A 61 12.69 -24.28 -12.60
N VAL A 62 12.79 -25.45 -11.98
CA VAL A 62 13.24 -25.59 -10.58
C VAL A 62 14.64 -25.03 -10.40
N GLU A 63 15.54 -25.30 -11.35
CA GLU A 63 16.92 -24.79 -11.33
C GLU A 63 16.97 -23.25 -11.31
N LYS A 64 15.99 -22.55 -11.90
CA LYS A 64 15.93 -21.07 -11.90
C LYS A 64 15.62 -20.46 -10.54
N VAL A 65 14.92 -21.19 -9.66
CA VAL A 65 14.50 -20.71 -8.33
C VAL A 65 15.16 -21.48 -7.19
N GLN A 66 16.09 -22.39 -7.49
CA GLN A 66 16.70 -23.30 -6.53
C GLN A 66 17.34 -22.56 -5.32
N SER A 67 17.95 -21.40 -5.55
CA SER A 67 18.62 -20.62 -4.51
C SER A 67 17.67 -19.99 -3.49
N ILE A 68 16.38 -19.84 -3.83
CA ILE A 68 15.36 -19.23 -2.98
C ILE A 68 14.33 -20.22 -2.45
N MET A 69 14.49 -21.52 -2.76
CA MET A 69 13.54 -22.59 -2.41
C MET A 69 13.12 -22.62 -0.94
N ASN A 70 14.06 -22.41 -0.02
CA ASN A 70 13.75 -22.38 1.41
C ASN A 70 12.78 -21.23 1.77
N PHE A 71 12.89 -20.09 1.09
CA PHE A 71 11.94 -18.98 1.28
C PHE A 71 10.58 -19.30 0.65
N LEU A 72 10.56 -19.99 -0.49
CA LEU A 72 9.31 -20.43 -1.12
C LEU A 72 8.54 -21.44 -0.25
N GLU A 73 9.23 -22.36 0.43
CA GLU A 73 8.62 -23.26 1.41
C GLU A 73 8.04 -22.50 2.60
N ASN A 74 8.74 -21.48 3.10
CA ASN A 74 8.20 -20.61 4.14
C ASN A 74 6.97 -19.82 3.64
N LEU A 75 6.95 -19.38 2.38
CA LEU A 75 5.76 -18.75 1.79
C LEU A 75 4.55 -19.71 1.72
N LYS A 76 4.76 -21.01 1.47
CA LYS A 76 3.68 -22.02 1.58
C LYS A 76 3.11 -22.07 2.99
N ILE A 77 3.97 -22.07 4.02
CA ILE A 77 3.54 -22.01 5.42
C ILE A 77 2.75 -20.73 5.70
N SER A 78 3.16 -19.60 5.12
CA SER A 78 2.42 -18.35 5.25
C SER A 78 0.98 -18.45 4.72
N ARG A 79 0.79 -19.11 3.57
CA ARG A 79 -0.55 -19.33 2.96
C ARG A 79 -1.46 -20.21 3.82
N GLU A 80 -0.93 -21.07 4.67
CA GLU A 80 -1.72 -21.83 5.64
C GLU A 80 -2.44 -20.90 6.65
N PHE A 81 -1.87 -19.74 6.99
CA PHE A 81 -2.59 -18.75 7.82
C PHE A 81 -3.81 -18.15 7.10
N ILE A 82 -3.73 -17.93 5.78
CA ILE A 82 -4.89 -17.50 4.98
C ILE A 82 -5.95 -18.60 4.96
N LYS A 83 -5.55 -19.85 4.77
CA LYS A 83 -6.48 -20.98 4.78
C LYS A 83 -7.22 -21.07 6.11
N ARG A 84 -6.52 -21.01 7.24
CA ARG A 84 -7.12 -20.97 8.59
C ARG A 84 -8.00 -19.75 8.81
N ALA A 85 -7.63 -18.59 8.27
CA ALA A 85 -8.47 -17.40 8.32
C ALA A 85 -9.79 -17.63 7.54
N ARG A 86 -9.73 -18.22 6.35
CA ARG A 86 -10.93 -18.58 5.56
C ARG A 86 -11.81 -19.59 6.29
N GLU A 87 -11.22 -20.63 6.87
CA GLU A 87 -11.95 -21.61 7.68
C GLU A 87 -12.65 -20.98 8.89
N ALA A 88 -12.00 -20.01 9.55
CA ALA A 88 -12.63 -19.24 10.62
C ALA A 88 -13.79 -18.37 10.11
N LEU A 89 -13.65 -17.73 8.94
CA LEU A 89 -14.74 -16.95 8.33
C LEU A 89 -15.96 -17.81 7.95
N ILE A 90 -15.74 -19.03 7.43
CA ILE A 90 -16.82 -19.98 7.12
C ILE A 90 -17.61 -20.33 8.39
N LYS A 91 -16.93 -20.39 9.55
CA LYS A 91 -17.54 -20.62 10.87
C LYS A 91 -18.06 -19.34 11.54
N SER A 92 -18.11 -18.23 10.79
CA SER A 92 -18.50 -16.89 11.29
C SER A 92 -17.63 -16.37 12.45
N ASP A 93 -16.40 -16.85 12.57
CA ASP A 93 -15.44 -16.45 13.59
C ASP A 93 -14.45 -15.40 13.06
N THR A 94 -14.98 -14.20 12.80
CA THR A 94 -14.21 -13.07 12.27
C THR A 94 -13.05 -12.66 13.19
N LYS A 95 -13.19 -12.85 14.51
CA LYS A 95 -12.14 -12.51 15.48
C LYS A 95 -10.93 -13.41 15.31
N ASN A 96 -11.12 -14.72 15.17
CA ASN A 96 -9.99 -15.62 14.94
C ASN A 96 -9.43 -15.49 13.52
N ALA A 97 -10.26 -15.20 12.51
CA ALA A 97 -9.77 -14.87 11.17
C ALA A 97 -8.77 -13.70 11.21
N VAL A 98 -9.10 -12.59 11.89
CA VAL A 98 -8.20 -11.45 12.09
C VAL A 98 -6.91 -11.84 12.81
N LYS A 99 -6.99 -12.74 13.81
CA LYS A 99 -5.79 -13.23 14.52
C LYS A 99 -4.88 -14.04 13.62
N PHE A 100 -5.42 -14.93 12.78
CA PHE A 100 -4.63 -15.71 11.84
C PHE A 100 -3.92 -14.81 10.82
N LEU A 101 -4.63 -13.83 10.25
CA LEU A 101 -4.03 -12.85 9.32
C LEU A 101 -2.91 -12.04 10.00
N LYS A 102 -3.14 -11.58 11.23
CA LYS A 102 -2.10 -10.86 12.00
C LYS A 102 -0.86 -11.73 12.24
N LYS A 103 -1.04 -13.02 12.56
CA LYS A 103 0.07 -13.97 12.74
C LYS A 103 0.83 -14.22 11.43
N GLY A 104 0.11 -14.44 10.33
CA GLY A 104 0.70 -14.59 9.00
C GLY A 104 1.53 -13.39 8.58
N ASN A 105 1.02 -12.17 8.79
CA ASN A 105 1.78 -10.94 8.52
C ASN A 105 3.03 -10.81 9.39
N GLY A 106 2.94 -11.13 10.69
CA GLY A 106 4.11 -11.15 11.57
C GLY A 106 5.19 -12.11 11.07
N PHE A 107 4.79 -13.31 10.65
CA PHE A 107 5.68 -14.30 10.05
C PHE A 107 6.33 -13.80 8.76
N LEU A 108 5.55 -13.23 7.83
CA LEU A 108 6.06 -12.69 6.56
C LEU A 108 7.03 -11.53 6.76
N ILE A 109 6.77 -10.62 7.70
CA ILE A 109 7.67 -9.51 8.03
C ILE A 109 9.01 -10.06 8.54
N SER A 110 8.98 -11.05 9.45
CA SER A 110 10.21 -11.71 9.91
C SER A 110 10.93 -12.42 8.77
N LEU A 111 10.20 -13.07 7.86
CA LEU A 111 10.78 -13.74 6.70
C LEU A 111 11.47 -12.75 5.75
N LEU A 112 10.87 -11.56 5.53
CA LEU A 112 11.47 -10.49 4.74
C LEU A 112 12.78 -9.97 5.36
N GLN A 113 12.78 -9.78 6.68
CA GLN A 113 13.99 -9.36 7.42
C GLN A 113 15.11 -10.40 7.31
N VAL A 114 14.76 -11.69 7.44
CA VAL A 114 15.72 -12.78 7.25
C VAL A 114 16.23 -12.81 5.79
N ALA A 115 15.35 -12.64 4.81
CA ALA A 115 15.72 -12.58 3.40
C ALA A 115 16.74 -11.46 3.13
N SER A 116 16.51 -10.26 3.68
CA SER A 116 17.42 -9.12 3.58
C SER A 116 18.81 -9.40 4.17
N GLY A 117 18.88 -10.16 5.28
CA GLY A 117 20.15 -10.52 5.92
C GLY A 117 20.87 -11.71 5.28
N GLN A 118 20.14 -12.63 4.64
CA GLN A 118 20.67 -13.92 4.18
C GLN A 118 20.94 -13.98 2.66
N LEU A 119 20.09 -13.35 1.85
CA LEU A 119 20.19 -13.42 0.38
C LEU A 119 21.28 -12.46 -0.11
N LYS A 120 22.36 -13.03 -0.65
CA LYS A 120 23.50 -12.26 -1.15
C LYS A 120 23.33 -11.77 -2.59
N LYS A 121 22.46 -12.44 -3.37
CA LYS A 121 22.19 -12.07 -4.76
C LYS A 121 21.02 -11.11 -4.79
N ILE A 122 21.24 -9.94 -5.40
CA ILE A 122 20.21 -8.90 -5.55
C ILE A 122 18.97 -9.46 -6.25
N LYS A 123 19.16 -10.21 -7.35
CA LYS A 123 18.08 -10.91 -8.06
C LYS A 123 17.19 -11.74 -7.12
N ASP A 124 17.82 -12.60 -6.31
CA ASP A 124 17.11 -13.51 -5.42
C ASP A 124 16.33 -12.73 -4.34
N TYR A 125 16.94 -11.67 -3.81
CA TYR A 125 16.29 -10.78 -2.86
C TYR A 125 15.09 -10.05 -3.49
N GLU A 126 15.25 -9.44 -4.67
CA GLU A 126 14.17 -8.71 -5.37
C GLU A 126 12.98 -9.62 -5.68
N ILE A 127 13.21 -10.88 -6.07
CA ILE A 127 12.13 -11.88 -6.27
C ILE A 127 11.40 -12.16 -4.96
N ILE A 128 12.15 -12.46 -3.89
CA ILE A 128 11.56 -12.80 -2.59
C ILE A 128 10.86 -11.61 -1.94
N GLU A 129 11.42 -10.41 -2.04
CA GLU A 129 10.80 -9.16 -1.60
C GLU A 129 9.47 -8.95 -2.32
N THR A 130 9.45 -9.13 -3.65
CA THR A 130 8.22 -9.00 -4.45
C THR A 130 7.12 -9.95 -3.96
N LEU A 131 7.46 -11.23 -3.79
CA LEU A 131 6.52 -12.27 -3.35
C LEU A 131 6.01 -12.00 -1.92
N ILE A 132 6.92 -11.74 -0.97
CA ILE A 132 6.57 -11.53 0.43
C ILE A 132 5.73 -10.26 0.60
N CYS A 133 6.17 -9.13 0.04
CA CYS A 133 5.45 -7.86 0.18
C CYS A 133 4.07 -7.92 -0.50
N SER A 134 3.94 -8.64 -1.62
CA SER A 134 2.64 -8.91 -2.25
C SER A 134 1.70 -9.68 -1.32
N GLU A 135 2.19 -10.75 -0.67
CA GLU A 135 1.39 -11.52 0.30
C GLU A 135 1.03 -10.70 1.55
N ILE A 136 1.97 -9.91 2.10
CA ILE A 136 1.68 -9.02 3.25
C ILE A 136 0.58 -8.03 2.87
N SER A 137 0.69 -7.40 1.69
CA SER A 137 -0.29 -6.41 1.25
C SER A 137 -1.69 -7.00 1.14
N LYS A 138 -1.83 -8.19 0.53
CA LYS A 138 -3.11 -8.91 0.42
C LYS A 138 -3.68 -9.28 1.80
N MET A 139 -2.85 -9.79 2.71
CA MET A 139 -3.29 -10.19 4.04
C MET A 139 -3.68 -9.00 4.93
N GLU A 140 -2.91 -7.90 4.91
CA GLU A 140 -3.26 -6.66 5.62
C GLU A 140 -4.53 -6.03 5.05
N PHE A 141 -4.73 -6.05 3.73
CA PHE A 141 -5.97 -5.60 3.11
C PHE A 141 -7.18 -6.39 3.60
N LEU A 142 -7.13 -7.73 3.52
CA LEU A 142 -8.22 -8.59 4.01
C LEU A 142 -8.46 -8.35 5.51
N ARG A 143 -7.39 -8.22 6.29
CA ARG A 143 -7.48 -7.94 7.72
C ARG A 143 -8.14 -6.58 7.98
N ALA A 144 -7.83 -5.55 7.19
CA ALA A 144 -8.47 -4.24 7.30
C ALA A 144 -9.99 -4.35 7.10
N PHE A 145 -10.41 -5.04 6.03
CA PHE A 145 -11.83 -5.23 5.73
C PHE A 145 -12.57 -5.89 6.90
N LEU A 146 -12.04 -6.99 7.43
CA LEU A 146 -12.63 -7.67 8.59
C LEU A 146 -12.65 -6.78 9.85
N LEU A 147 -11.65 -5.92 10.03
CA LEU A 147 -11.60 -4.98 11.16
C LEU A 147 -12.66 -3.88 11.04
N VAL A 148 -12.97 -3.42 9.82
CA VAL A 148 -14.12 -2.51 9.59
C VAL A 148 -15.42 -3.19 10.03
N SER A 149 -15.66 -4.43 9.59
CA SER A 149 -16.86 -5.19 9.98
C SER A 149 -16.98 -5.41 11.49
N LEU A 150 -15.87 -5.39 12.23
CA LEU A 150 -15.83 -5.49 13.69
C LEU A 150 -15.91 -4.12 14.40
N GLY A 151 -16.09 -3.02 13.67
CA GLY A 151 -16.10 -1.65 14.21
C GLY A 151 -14.73 -1.15 14.70
N ARG A 152 -13.64 -1.83 14.35
CA ARG A 152 -12.28 -1.53 14.82
C ARG A 152 -11.53 -0.60 13.85
N ILE A 153 -12.07 0.61 13.66
CA ILE A 153 -11.67 1.52 12.58
C ILE A 153 -10.20 1.90 12.64
N SER A 154 -9.66 2.35 13.78
CA SER A 154 -8.24 2.72 13.89
C SER A 154 -7.29 1.57 13.54
N SER A 155 -7.66 0.34 13.91
CA SER A 155 -6.87 -0.85 13.56
C SER A 155 -6.99 -1.21 12.08
N SER A 156 -8.16 -0.99 11.47
CA SER A 156 -8.36 -1.15 10.03
C SER A 156 -7.50 -0.18 9.24
N ILE A 157 -7.51 1.11 9.62
CA ILE A 157 -6.69 2.16 8.99
C ILE A 157 -5.21 1.81 9.05
N ALA A 158 -4.70 1.42 10.22
CA ALA A 158 -3.30 0.99 10.36
C ALA A 158 -2.96 -0.26 9.52
N SER A 159 -3.96 -1.09 9.19
CA SER A 159 -3.79 -2.25 8.31
C SER A 159 -3.75 -1.84 6.84
N LEU A 160 -4.61 -0.92 6.41
CA LEU A 160 -4.55 -0.33 5.06
C LEU A 160 -3.24 0.42 4.81
N GLU A 161 -2.75 1.18 5.78
CA GLU A 161 -1.46 1.88 5.66
C GLU A 161 -0.30 0.91 5.43
N ARG A 162 -0.27 -0.21 6.17
CA ARG A 162 0.72 -1.28 5.91
C ARG A 162 0.51 -1.91 4.54
N ALA A 163 -0.72 -2.21 4.15
CA ALA A 163 -1.02 -2.80 2.85
C ALA A 163 -0.54 -1.89 1.70
N ALA A 164 -0.77 -0.57 1.81
CA ALA A 164 -0.35 0.42 0.83
C ALA A 164 1.18 0.53 0.78
N LEU A 165 1.84 0.60 1.95
CA LEU A 165 3.30 0.64 2.04
C LEU A 165 3.97 -0.55 1.32
N PHE A 166 3.52 -1.77 1.61
CA PHE A 166 4.11 -2.96 0.96
C PHE A 166 3.79 -3.04 -0.53
N SER A 167 2.66 -2.47 -0.97
CA SER A 167 2.36 -2.29 -2.39
C SER A 167 3.30 -1.28 -3.05
N THR A 168 3.64 -0.18 -2.37
CA THR A 168 4.61 0.81 -2.84
C THR A 168 6.00 0.21 -2.98
N ILE A 169 6.45 -0.60 -2.01
CA ILE A 169 7.77 -1.26 -2.04
C ILE A 169 7.94 -2.11 -3.31
N ILE A 170 6.91 -2.84 -3.72
CA ILE A 170 6.94 -3.67 -4.94
C ILE A 170 6.48 -2.93 -6.20
N HIS A 171 6.40 -1.60 -6.13
CA HIS A 171 6.00 -0.74 -7.24
C HIS A 171 4.61 -1.08 -7.83
N ASN A 172 3.69 -1.60 -7.00
CA ASN A 172 2.30 -1.79 -7.39
C ASN A 172 1.47 -0.54 -7.06
N TYR A 173 1.70 0.52 -7.85
CA TYR A 173 1.07 1.83 -7.63
C TYR A 173 -0.46 1.77 -7.71
N LYS A 174 -1.04 0.95 -8.61
CA LYS A 174 -2.50 0.80 -8.71
C LYS A 174 -3.13 0.32 -7.40
N THR A 175 -2.54 -0.71 -6.80
CA THR A 175 -3.01 -1.20 -5.50
C THR A 175 -2.76 -0.16 -4.40
N CYS A 176 -1.60 0.50 -4.38
CA CYS A 176 -1.31 1.56 -3.42
C CYS A 176 -2.34 2.71 -3.46
N LEU A 177 -2.63 3.21 -4.66
CA LEU A 177 -3.63 4.23 -4.91
C LEU A 177 -5.03 3.80 -4.46
N THR A 178 -5.44 2.59 -4.85
CA THR A 178 -6.73 2.01 -4.45
C THR A 178 -6.87 1.93 -2.92
N LEU A 179 -5.82 1.45 -2.23
CA LEU A 179 -5.83 1.32 -0.77
C LEU A 179 -5.89 2.68 -0.06
N ASN A 180 -5.20 3.69 -0.58
CA ASN A 180 -5.25 5.05 -0.04
C ASN A 180 -6.62 5.72 -0.26
N TYR A 181 -7.25 5.47 -1.39
CA TYR A 181 -8.61 5.91 -1.65
C TYR A 181 -9.63 5.23 -0.74
N LEU A 182 -9.54 3.90 -0.58
CA LEU A 182 -10.39 3.15 0.37
C LEU A 182 -10.21 3.63 1.81
N LYS A 183 -8.98 3.99 2.22
CA LYS A 183 -8.72 4.60 3.52
C LYS A 183 -9.48 5.93 3.67
N ALA A 184 -9.48 6.78 2.64
CA ALA A 184 -10.23 8.05 2.65
C ALA A 184 -11.73 7.82 2.81
N LEU A 185 -12.29 6.86 2.07
CA LEU A 185 -13.70 6.47 2.15
C LEU A 185 -14.08 5.96 3.55
N ILE A 186 -13.28 5.06 4.12
CA ILE A 186 -13.54 4.54 5.49
C ILE A 186 -13.56 5.69 6.50
N LEU A 187 -12.62 6.65 6.41
CA LEU A 187 -12.61 7.81 7.28
C LEU A 187 -13.86 8.67 7.12
N LEU A 188 -14.30 8.90 5.86
CA LEU A 188 -15.51 9.67 5.55
C LEU A 188 -16.76 9.01 6.14
N PHE A 189 -16.98 7.71 5.89
CA PHE A 189 -18.17 6.99 6.36
C PHE A 189 -18.23 6.79 7.87
N HIS A 190 -17.11 6.94 8.57
CA HIS A 190 -17.06 6.91 10.03
C HIS A 190 -17.03 8.31 10.65
N ASN A 191 -17.39 9.35 9.88
CA ASN A 191 -17.49 10.73 10.31
C ASN A 191 -16.15 11.33 10.83
N LEU A 192 -15.02 10.81 10.37
CA LEU A 192 -13.67 11.31 10.68
C LEU A 192 -13.26 12.34 9.61
N LEU A 193 -14.07 13.38 9.44
CA LEU A 193 -14.05 14.27 8.27
C LEU A 193 -12.71 14.96 8.04
N LYS A 194 -12.08 15.51 9.10
CA LYS A 194 -10.75 16.14 8.98
C LYS A 194 -9.69 15.17 8.47
N SER A 195 -9.69 13.94 8.97
CA SER A 195 -8.77 12.90 8.52
C SER A 195 -9.10 12.44 7.10
N ALA A 196 -10.38 12.36 6.74
CA ALA A 196 -10.81 12.02 5.39
C ALA A 196 -10.33 13.07 4.37
N ILE A 197 -10.50 14.37 4.65
CA ILE A 197 -10.03 15.47 3.80
C ILE A 197 -8.52 15.40 3.60
N LEU A 198 -7.74 15.23 4.68
CA LEU A 198 -6.29 15.06 4.59
C LEU A 198 -5.90 13.85 3.73
N GLN A 199 -6.62 12.74 3.90
CA GLN A 199 -6.35 11.53 3.13
C GLN A 199 -6.74 11.68 1.65
N TYR A 200 -7.82 12.40 1.32
CA TYR A 200 -8.16 12.72 -0.07
C TYR A 200 -7.10 13.59 -0.72
N ASN A 201 -6.62 14.66 -0.06
CA ASN A 201 -5.53 15.50 -0.57
C ASN A 201 -4.27 14.67 -0.85
N PHE A 202 -3.86 13.81 0.09
CA PHE A 202 -2.69 12.95 -0.08
C PHE A 202 -2.87 11.96 -1.24
N THR A 203 -4.07 11.38 -1.38
CA THR A 203 -4.35 10.41 -2.46
C THR A 203 -4.44 11.10 -3.82
N GLU A 204 -4.95 12.34 -3.86
CA GLU A 204 -4.97 13.21 -5.04
C GLU A 204 -3.54 13.52 -5.51
N GLU A 205 -2.64 13.91 -4.61
CA GLU A 205 -1.22 14.15 -4.91
C GLU A 205 -0.54 12.89 -5.47
N LEU A 206 -0.79 11.73 -4.87
CA LEU A 206 -0.28 10.46 -5.41
C LEU A 206 -0.86 10.14 -6.79
N ALA A 207 -2.16 10.38 -6.99
CA ALA A 207 -2.82 10.14 -8.27
C ALA A 207 -2.22 11.04 -9.37
N ASP A 208 -1.90 12.30 -9.07
CA ASP A 208 -1.21 13.22 -9.97
C ASP A 208 0.19 12.71 -10.35
N ILE A 209 0.99 12.27 -9.37
CA ILE A 209 2.33 11.70 -9.59
C ILE A 209 2.28 10.46 -10.49
N TYR A 210 1.25 9.63 -10.35
CA TYR A 210 1.07 8.40 -11.15
C TYR A 210 0.21 8.59 -12.40
N GLU A 211 -0.16 9.83 -12.76
CA GLU A 211 -0.96 10.18 -13.93
C GLU A 211 -2.33 9.44 -13.98
N ASP A 212 -2.99 9.30 -12.82
CA ASP A 212 -4.34 8.71 -12.69
C ASP A 212 -5.41 9.80 -12.50
N ASP A 213 -5.76 10.48 -13.61
CA ASP A 213 -6.74 11.56 -13.64
C ASP A 213 -8.12 11.14 -13.11
N LYS A 214 -8.48 9.86 -13.31
CA LYS A 214 -9.76 9.31 -12.84
C LYS A 214 -9.80 9.27 -11.33
N LEU A 215 -8.73 8.78 -10.71
CA LEU A 215 -8.66 8.75 -9.25
C LEU A 215 -8.53 10.17 -8.67
N LYS A 216 -7.80 11.05 -9.34
CA LYS A 216 -7.72 12.47 -8.98
C LYS A 216 -9.11 13.10 -8.90
N LEU A 217 -9.94 12.90 -9.92
CA LEU A 217 -11.34 13.35 -9.92
C LEU A 217 -12.13 12.76 -8.74
N LYS A 218 -12.01 11.45 -8.49
CA LYS A 218 -12.69 10.79 -7.35
C LYS A 218 -12.27 11.37 -6.00
N CYS A 219 -11.01 11.74 -5.83
CA CYS A 219 -10.51 12.39 -4.62
C CYS A 219 -11.11 13.79 -4.44
N LEU A 220 -11.20 14.58 -5.52
CA LEU A 220 -11.83 15.91 -5.50
C LEU A 220 -13.31 15.84 -5.09
N ILE A 221 -14.07 14.91 -5.69
CA ILE A 221 -15.48 14.68 -5.33
C ILE A 221 -15.59 14.28 -3.85
N GLY A 222 -14.80 13.30 -3.41
CA GLY A 222 -14.81 12.82 -2.02
C GLY A 222 -14.45 13.92 -1.01
N LYS A 223 -13.48 14.77 -1.34
CA LYS A 223 -13.07 15.94 -0.56
C LYS A 223 -14.18 16.98 -0.46
N ALA A 224 -14.83 17.33 -1.57
CA ALA A 224 -15.94 18.27 -1.57
C ALA A 224 -17.12 17.76 -0.74
N ILE A 225 -17.46 16.47 -0.83
CA ILE A 225 -18.46 15.84 0.04
C ILE A 225 -18.06 15.97 1.51
N ALA A 226 -16.81 15.63 1.86
CA ALA A 226 -16.33 15.70 3.24
C ALA A 226 -16.40 17.13 3.82
N LEU A 227 -15.98 18.13 3.03
CA LEU A 227 -16.05 19.55 3.37
C LEU A 227 -17.49 20.03 3.56
N TYR A 228 -18.40 19.60 2.68
CA TYR A 228 -19.82 19.96 2.78
C TYR A 228 -20.45 19.41 4.08
N ILE A 229 -20.15 18.16 4.43
CA ILE A 229 -20.63 17.51 5.66
C ILE A 229 -20.03 18.17 6.90
N GLN A 230 -18.77 18.63 6.86
CA GLN A 230 -18.12 19.31 7.99
C GLN A 230 -18.90 20.56 8.43
N GLY A 231 -19.51 21.25 7.48
CA GLY A 231 -20.68 22.08 7.73
C GLY A 231 -20.41 23.54 8.11
N ASP A 232 -19.16 23.92 8.37
CA ASP A 232 -18.80 25.34 8.56
C ASP A 232 -18.92 26.13 7.25
N LYS A 233 -19.18 27.44 7.36
CA LYS A 233 -19.50 28.30 6.21
C LYS A 233 -18.39 28.31 5.16
N GLU A 234 -17.13 28.32 5.60
CA GLU A 234 -15.98 28.32 4.72
C GLU A 234 -15.84 26.99 3.99
N SER A 235 -15.89 25.86 4.70
CA SER A 235 -15.82 24.52 4.10
C SER A 235 -16.96 24.26 3.11
N LYS A 236 -18.19 24.72 3.40
CA LYS A 236 -19.30 24.62 2.46
C LYS A 236 -19.06 25.43 1.19
N ARG A 237 -18.52 26.64 1.30
CA ARG A 237 -18.18 27.46 0.14
C ARG A 237 -17.12 26.76 -0.72
N THR A 238 -16.02 26.31 -0.11
CA THR A 238 -14.98 25.56 -0.82
C THR A 238 -15.52 24.30 -1.49
N ALA A 239 -16.43 23.57 -0.84
CA ALA A 239 -17.06 22.40 -1.43
C ALA A 239 -17.91 22.74 -2.68
N MET A 240 -18.63 23.87 -2.65
CA MET A 240 -19.41 24.34 -3.80
C MET A 240 -18.51 24.77 -4.95
N ASP A 241 -17.43 25.50 -4.65
CA ASP A 241 -16.45 25.94 -5.65
C ASP A 241 -15.83 24.73 -6.38
N ILE A 242 -15.40 23.70 -5.62
CA ILE A 242 -14.88 22.44 -6.21
C ILE A 242 -15.93 21.76 -7.10
N MET A 243 -17.18 21.69 -6.65
CA MET A 243 -18.25 21.03 -7.42
C MET A 243 -18.64 21.81 -8.67
N GLU A 244 -18.53 23.14 -8.65
CA GLU A 244 -18.71 23.99 -9.82
C GLU A 244 -17.58 23.79 -10.84
N GLU A 245 -16.33 23.66 -10.40
CA GLU A 245 -15.22 23.29 -11.28
C GLU A 245 -15.45 21.93 -11.95
N ILE A 246 -15.91 20.93 -11.18
CA ILE A 246 -16.19 19.58 -11.68
C ILE A 246 -17.37 19.57 -12.66
N SER A 247 -18.44 20.34 -12.41
CA SER A 247 -19.61 20.38 -13.29
C SER A 247 -19.34 21.03 -14.65
N ASN A 248 -18.32 21.88 -14.71
CA ASN A 248 -17.82 22.49 -15.95
C ASN A 248 -16.86 21.59 -16.73
N MET A 249 -16.43 20.44 -16.16
CA MET A 249 -15.68 19.43 -16.91
C MET A 249 -16.61 18.72 -17.90
N ASP A 250 -16.06 18.24 -19.02
CA ASP A 250 -16.81 17.49 -20.04
C ASP A 250 -17.26 16.13 -19.46
N LEU A 251 -18.42 16.13 -18.78
CA LEU A 251 -18.96 15.01 -18.01
C LEU A 251 -19.46 13.86 -18.92
N GLU A 252 -19.79 14.13 -20.18
CA GLU A 252 -20.28 13.11 -21.12
C GLU A 252 -19.23 12.02 -21.42
N LYS A 253 -17.94 12.36 -21.34
CA LYS A 253 -16.84 11.38 -21.49
C LYS A 253 -16.38 10.74 -20.18
N ASN A 254 -16.70 11.35 -19.04
CA ASN A 254 -16.09 11.03 -17.74
C ASN A 254 -17.09 10.55 -16.67
N TYR A 255 -18.38 10.42 -16.99
CA TYR A 255 -19.42 10.05 -16.01
C TYR A 255 -19.13 8.74 -15.27
N LEU A 256 -18.66 7.70 -15.97
CA LEU A 256 -18.27 6.42 -15.34
C LEU A 256 -17.11 6.58 -14.34
N ASP A 257 -16.24 7.57 -14.57
CA ASP A 257 -15.08 7.84 -13.74
C ASP A 257 -15.45 8.69 -12.51
N ALA A 258 -16.56 9.44 -12.58
CA ALA A 258 -17.15 10.16 -11.45
C ALA A 258 -17.96 9.24 -10.49
N ILE A 259 -18.21 7.99 -10.86
CA ILE A 259 -18.92 7.05 -9.99
C ILE A 259 -18.02 6.65 -8.81
N ILE A 260 -18.43 7.03 -7.61
CA ILE A 260 -17.92 6.48 -6.36
C ILE A 260 -18.58 5.11 -6.17
N VAL A 261 -17.92 4.05 -6.65
CA VAL A 261 -18.37 2.66 -6.48
C VAL A 261 -17.67 2.04 -5.27
N PHE A 262 -18.44 1.31 -4.47
CA PHE A 262 -18.01 0.52 -3.31
C PHE A 262 -17.56 -0.88 -3.72
#